data_AF-A0A7C2B9T7-F1
#
_entry.id   AF-A0A7C2B9T7-F1
#
_cell.length_a   1.000
_cell.length_b   1.000
_cell.length_c   1.000
_cell.angle_alpha   90.00
_cell.angle_beta   90.00
_cell.angle_gamma   90.00
#
_symmetry.space_group_name_H-M   'P 1'
#
loop_
_entity.id
_entity.type
_entity.pdbx_description
1 polymer ?
#
loop_
_entity_poly.entity_id
_entity_poly.type
_entity_poly.pdbx_seq_one_letter_code
_entity_poly.pdbx_strand_id
1 'polypeptide(L)'
;MSSNAQTRPPLPPFTRESAIQKVRLAEDGWNSRDAEKVSLAYTLDTQWRNRADFVENREEAKNFLIRKWNKELDYRLIKELWAFTDNRIAVRYAYEWHDDSGNWFRSYGNENWEFNEDGLMARRFACINDMPIKEADRKFHWPLGRRPDDHPGLSDLGL
;
A
#
# COMPACT_ATOMS: atom_id res chain seq x y z
N MET A 1 -28.46 -12.71 -11.57
CA MET A 1 -27.21 -11.98 -11.86
C MET A 1 -26.30 -12.18 -10.65
N SER A 2 -25.41 -13.16 -10.70
CA SER A 2 -24.55 -13.48 -9.55
C SER A 2 -23.37 -12.53 -9.53
N SER A 3 -23.44 -11.47 -8.72
CA SER A 3 -22.25 -10.75 -8.30
C SER A 3 -21.40 -11.71 -7.47
N ASN A 4 -20.28 -12.20 -8.03
CA ASN A 4 -19.23 -12.86 -7.25
C ASN A 4 -18.62 -11.81 -6.31
N ALA A 5 -19.32 -11.50 -5.21
CA ALA A 5 -18.81 -10.65 -4.14
C ALA A 5 -17.68 -11.43 -3.45
N GLN A 6 -16.45 -11.18 -3.89
CA GLN A 6 -15.26 -11.73 -3.23
C GLN A 6 -15.08 -11.02 -1.90
N THR A 7 -15.41 -11.71 -0.81
CA THR A 7 -15.03 -11.28 0.53
C THR A 7 -13.52 -11.41 0.70
N ARG A 8 -12.89 -10.43 1.34
CA ARG A 8 -11.44 -10.35 1.49
C ARG A 8 -11.09 -10.11 2.96
N PRO A 9 -11.03 -11.17 3.79
CA PRO A 9 -10.69 -11.03 5.20
C PRO A 9 -9.26 -10.46 5.38
N PRO A 10 -8.96 -9.85 6.54
CA PRO A 10 -9.86 -9.60 7.66
C PRO A 10 -11.00 -8.60 7.35
N LEU A 11 -12.16 -8.81 7.98
CA LEU A 11 -13.36 -7.97 7.80
C LEU A 11 -13.49 -6.96 8.96
N PRO A 12 -14.09 -5.78 8.74
CA PRO A 12 -14.41 -4.84 9.82
C PRO A 12 -15.61 -5.33 10.67
N PRO A 13 -15.78 -4.85 11.93
CA PRO A 13 -14.88 -3.94 12.64
C PRO A 13 -13.57 -4.61 13.04
N PHE A 14 -12.47 -3.87 12.95
CA PHE A 14 -11.13 -4.42 13.20
C PHE A 14 -10.79 -4.49 14.68
N THR A 15 -10.05 -5.52 15.06
CA THR A 15 -9.25 -5.55 16.30
C THR A 15 -7.83 -5.07 15.96
N ARG A 16 -6.99 -4.86 16.98
CA ARG A 16 -5.57 -4.51 16.74
C ARG A 16 -4.87 -5.58 15.91
N GLU A 17 -5.08 -6.85 16.23
CA GLU A 17 -4.48 -7.98 15.52
C GLU A 17 -4.96 -8.05 14.07
N SER A 18 -6.27 -7.96 13.84
CA SER A 18 -6.81 -8.04 12.48
C SER A 18 -6.46 -6.80 11.64
N ALA A 19 -6.31 -5.62 12.25
CA ALA A 19 -5.80 -4.43 11.58
C ALA A 19 -4.33 -4.58 11.17
N ILE A 20 -3.47 -5.11 12.04
CA ILE A 20 -2.06 -5.41 11.70
C ILE A 20 -2.00 -6.41 10.55
N GLN A 21 -2.80 -7.48 10.60
CA GLN A 21 -2.89 -8.46 9.53
C GLN A 21 -3.37 -7.81 8.21
N LYS A 22 -4.39 -6.94 8.27
CA LYS A 22 -4.89 -6.21 7.09
C LYS A 22 -3.80 -5.33 6.47
N VAL A 23 -3.01 -4.64 7.30
CA VAL A 23 -1.86 -3.82 6.88
C VAL A 23 -0.78 -4.68 6.22
N ARG A 24 -0.42 -5.82 6.82
CA ARG A 24 0.58 -6.75 6.27
C ARG A 24 0.15 -7.34 4.93
N LEU A 25 -1.11 -7.76 4.80
CA LEU A 25 -1.65 -8.27 3.52
C LEU A 25 -1.67 -7.19 2.43
N ALA A 26 -1.94 -5.93 2.79
CA ALA A 26 -1.83 -4.82 1.87
C ALA A 26 -0.35 -4.55 1.48
N GLU A 27 0.58 -4.58 2.43
CA GLU A 27 2.02 -4.48 2.16
C GLU A 27 2.48 -5.56 1.16
N ASP A 28 2.11 -6.82 1.41
CA ASP A 28 2.45 -7.96 0.55
C ASP A 28 1.88 -7.78 -0.87
N GLY A 29 0.63 -7.35 -0.97
CA GLY A 29 -0.03 -7.05 -2.24
C GLY A 29 0.71 -5.99 -3.04
N TRP A 30 1.02 -4.84 -2.43
CA TRP A 30 1.74 -3.75 -3.11
C TRP A 30 3.18 -4.11 -3.48
N ASN A 31 3.87 -4.91 -2.66
CA ASN A 31 5.20 -5.43 -2.98
C ASN A 31 5.22 -6.41 -4.17
N SER A 32 4.08 -6.96 -4.59
CA SER A 32 4.00 -7.73 -5.84
C SER A 32 4.24 -6.86 -7.08
N ARG A 33 3.92 -5.57 -7.00
CA ARG A 33 3.88 -4.61 -8.13
C ARG A 33 2.99 -5.07 -9.30
N ASP A 34 1.98 -5.88 -8.99
CA ASP A 34 1.00 -6.41 -9.93
C ASP A 34 -0.29 -5.59 -9.84
N ALA A 35 -0.51 -4.70 -10.81
CA ALA A 35 -1.63 -3.77 -10.81
C ALA A 35 -3.00 -4.47 -10.79
N GLU A 36 -3.12 -5.62 -11.46
CA GLU A 36 -4.34 -6.41 -11.45
C GLU A 36 -4.60 -6.93 -10.04
N LYS A 37 -3.65 -7.67 -9.46
CA LYS A 37 -3.81 -8.26 -8.12
C LYS A 37 -4.06 -7.23 -7.04
N VAL A 38 -3.39 -6.09 -7.10
CA VAL A 38 -3.57 -5.02 -6.10
C VAL A 38 -4.94 -4.37 -6.26
N SER A 39 -5.43 -4.13 -7.48
CA SER A 39 -6.73 -3.52 -7.72
C SER A 39 -7.91 -4.34 -7.16
N LEU A 40 -7.76 -5.66 -7.06
CA LEU A 40 -8.79 -6.55 -6.49
C LEU A 40 -9.04 -6.34 -4.98
N ALA A 41 -8.18 -5.60 -4.27
CA ALA A 41 -8.38 -5.27 -2.86
C ALA A 41 -9.34 -4.08 -2.63
N TYR A 42 -9.80 -3.43 -3.69
CA TYR A 42 -10.62 -2.23 -3.64
C TYR A 42 -12.02 -2.50 -4.18
N THR A 43 -13.04 -1.76 -3.75
CA THR A 43 -14.39 -1.86 -4.33
C THR A 43 -14.38 -1.46 -5.80
N LEU A 44 -15.42 -1.84 -6.57
CA LEU A 44 -15.51 -1.46 -7.99
C LEU A 44 -15.58 0.06 -8.17
N ASP A 45 -16.22 0.74 -7.23
CA ASP A 45 -16.45 2.19 -7.12
C ASP A 45 -15.49 2.90 -6.14
N THR A 46 -14.30 2.31 -5.90
CA THR A 46 -13.34 2.83 -4.91
C THR A 46 -12.95 4.28 -5.19
N GLN A 47 -12.86 5.09 -4.13
CA GLN A 47 -12.55 6.52 -4.22
C GLN A 47 -11.18 6.80 -3.60
N TRP A 48 -10.22 7.27 -4.40
CA TRP A 48 -8.89 7.60 -3.89
C TRP A 48 -8.52 9.06 -4.08
N ARG A 49 -7.67 9.52 -3.16
CA ARG A 49 -6.72 10.60 -3.42
C ARG A 49 -5.32 10.08 -3.14
N ASN A 50 -4.43 10.13 -4.13
CA ASN A 50 -3.03 9.79 -3.99
C ASN A 50 -2.18 11.01 -4.36
N ARG A 51 -1.55 11.64 -3.35
CA ARG A 51 -0.92 12.96 -3.52
C ARG A 51 -1.96 13.98 -4.02
N ALA A 52 -1.83 14.42 -5.26
CA ALA A 52 -2.74 15.32 -5.96
C ALA A 52 -3.58 14.62 -7.05
N ASP A 53 -3.39 13.31 -7.25
CA ASP A 53 -4.17 12.50 -8.20
C ASP A 53 -5.43 11.95 -7.54
N PHE A 54 -6.53 11.91 -8.30
CA PHE A 54 -7.81 11.37 -7.88
C PHE A 54 -8.19 10.18 -8.76
N VAL A 55 -8.91 9.23 -8.19
CA VAL A 55 -9.35 7.97 -8.81
C VAL A 55 -10.77 7.69 -8.32
N GLU A 56 -11.67 7.38 -9.24
CA GLU A 56 -13.11 7.24 -8.95
C GLU A 56 -13.64 5.80 -9.09
N ASN A 57 -12.81 4.85 -9.51
CA ASN A 57 -13.18 3.44 -9.64
C ASN A 57 -11.95 2.51 -9.68
N ARG A 58 -12.20 1.20 -9.63
CA ARG A 58 -11.14 0.17 -9.62
C ARG A 58 -10.28 0.18 -10.89
N GLU A 59 -10.86 0.48 -12.05
CA GLU A 59 -10.13 0.51 -13.31
C GLU A 59 -9.12 1.67 -13.34
N GLU A 60 -9.55 2.85 -12.90
CA GLU A 60 -8.66 4.01 -12.72
C GLU A 60 -7.58 3.75 -11.67
N ALA A 61 -7.92 3.05 -10.57
CA ALA A 61 -6.95 2.62 -9.57
C ALA A 61 -5.88 1.71 -10.20
N LYS A 62 -6.30 0.73 -11.00
CA LYS A 62 -5.39 -0.15 -11.74
C LYS A 62 -4.50 0.64 -12.70
N ASN A 63 -5.05 1.58 -13.46
CA ASN A 63 -4.29 2.42 -14.39
C ASN A 63 -3.28 3.33 -13.65
N PHE A 64 -3.65 3.85 -12.48
CA PHE A 64 -2.72 4.56 -11.60
C PHE A 64 -1.55 3.67 -11.17
N LEU A 65 -1.82 2.42 -10.76
CA LEU A 65 -0.81 1.47 -10.33
C LEU A 65 0.16 1.08 -11.46
N ILE A 66 -0.34 0.91 -12.69
CA ILE A 66 0.49 0.68 -13.88
C ILE A 66 1.48 1.84 -14.05
N ARG A 67 0.99 3.09 -14.06
CA ARG A 67 1.86 4.26 -14.18
C ARG A 67 2.87 4.36 -13.03
N LYS A 68 2.43 4.06 -11.81
CA LYS A 68 3.29 4.08 -10.62
C LYS A 68 4.50 3.17 -10.80
N TRP A 69 4.30 1.91 -11.15
CA TRP A 69 5.41 0.94 -11.22
C TRP A 69 6.19 0.97 -12.55
N ASN A 70 5.69 1.67 -13.56
CA ASN A 70 6.53 2.08 -14.70
C ASN A 70 7.53 3.18 -14.33
N LYS A 71 7.24 3.99 -13.30
CA LYS A 71 8.11 5.08 -12.82
C LYS A 71 8.99 4.64 -11.65
N GLU A 72 8.40 3.95 -10.68
CA GLU A 72 9.03 3.61 -9.42
C GLU A 72 9.68 2.23 -9.49
N LEU A 73 10.91 2.19 -10.02
CA LEU A 73 11.66 0.96 -10.27
C LEU A 73 12.26 0.40 -8.97
N ASP A 74 12.44 -0.92 -8.92
CA ASP A 74 12.94 -1.65 -7.75
C ASP A 74 12.20 -1.38 -6.43
N TYR A 75 10.92 -1.02 -6.56
CA TYR A 75 10.01 -0.70 -5.48
C TYR A 75 10.00 -1.75 -4.36
N ARG A 76 10.28 -1.30 -3.14
CA ARG A 76 10.18 -2.07 -1.89
C ARG A 76 9.47 -1.26 -0.84
N LEU A 77 8.45 -1.85 -0.20
CA LEU A 77 7.54 -1.16 0.71
C LEU A 77 7.48 -1.82 2.07
N ILE A 78 7.41 -1.01 3.11
CA ILE A 78 7.04 -1.39 4.48
C ILE A 78 5.85 -0.56 4.92
N LYS A 79 4.79 -1.20 5.42
CA LYS A 79 3.64 -0.56 6.05
C LYS A 79 3.57 -0.94 7.53
N GLU A 80 3.09 -0.02 8.34
CA GLU A 80 2.94 -0.21 9.78
C GLU A 80 1.64 0.44 10.26
N LEU A 81 0.92 -0.27 11.13
CA LEU A 81 -0.30 0.24 11.73
C LEU A 81 0.00 1.48 12.58
N TRP A 82 -0.76 2.56 12.38
CA TRP A 82 -0.74 3.72 13.26
C TRP A 82 -1.88 3.69 14.27
N ALA A 83 -3.11 3.58 13.76
CA ALA A 83 -4.34 3.50 14.54
C ALA A 83 -5.44 2.80 13.73
N PHE A 84 -6.49 2.36 14.40
CA PHE A 84 -7.69 1.81 13.76
C PHE A 84 -8.93 2.17 14.57
N THR A 85 -10.08 2.23 13.92
CA THR A 85 -11.38 2.46 14.56
C THR A 85 -12.46 1.91 13.63
N ASP A 86 -13.32 1.01 14.14
CA ASP A 86 -14.38 0.36 13.37
C ASP A 86 -13.88 -0.23 12.04
N ASN A 87 -14.33 0.32 10.91
CA ASN A 87 -13.95 -0.08 9.55
C ASN A 87 -12.82 0.76 8.94
N ARG A 88 -12.09 1.54 9.75
CA ARG A 88 -11.00 2.41 9.31
C ARG A 88 -9.66 2.01 9.88
N ILE A 89 -8.62 2.17 9.07
CA ILE A 89 -7.22 1.95 9.47
C ILE A 89 -6.39 3.16 9.01
N ALA A 90 -5.61 3.71 9.92
CA ALA A 90 -4.55 4.69 9.64
C ALA A 90 -3.20 3.97 9.62
N VAL A 91 -2.41 4.25 8.59
CA VAL A 91 -1.18 3.52 8.28
C VAL A 91 -0.04 4.50 8.02
N ARG A 92 1.12 4.19 8.62
CA ARG A 92 2.41 4.78 8.24
C ARG A 92 3.11 3.83 7.28
N TYR A 93 3.85 4.35 6.33
CA TYR A 93 4.65 3.52 5.44
C TYR A 93 5.84 4.27 4.88
N ALA A 94 6.83 3.50 4.44
CA ALA A 94 7.91 4.00 3.61
C ALA A 94 8.18 3.02 2.48
N TYR A 95 8.59 3.55 1.32
CA TYR A 95 9.05 2.73 0.21
C TYR A 95 10.32 3.31 -0.41
N GLU A 96 11.21 2.42 -0.86
CA GLU A 96 12.43 2.76 -1.59
C GLU A 96 12.30 2.33 -3.04
N TRP A 97 12.80 3.18 -3.93
CA TRP A 97 12.74 3.00 -5.38
C TRP A 97 13.77 3.89 -6.06
N HIS A 98 14.02 3.67 -7.34
CA HIS A 98 14.78 4.59 -8.18
C HIS A 98 14.04 4.91 -9.49
N ASP A 99 14.34 6.06 -10.08
CA ASP A 99 13.84 6.43 -11.40
C ASP A 99 14.68 5.79 -12.53
N ASP A 100 14.28 6.04 -13.78
CA ASP A 100 14.98 5.57 -14.99
C ASP A 100 16.35 6.25 -15.20
N SER A 101 16.65 7.29 -14.42
CA SER A 101 17.92 8.00 -14.40
C SER A 101 18.86 7.49 -13.28
N GLY A 102 18.41 6.52 -12.49
CA GLY A 102 19.19 5.91 -11.40
C GLY A 102 19.19 6.71 -10.09
N ASN A 103 18.37 7.76 -9.97
CA ASN A 103 18.25 8.50 -8.72
C ASN A 103 17.41 7.70 -7.73
N TRP A 104 17.95 7.44 -6.54
CA TRP A 104 17.25 6.72 -5.49
C TRP A 104 16.45 7.65 -4.59
N PHE A 105 15.29 7.16 -4.14
CA PHE A 105 14.39 7.86 -3.26
C PHE A 105 13.94 6.96 -2.10
N ARG A 106 13.71 7.57 -0.95
CA ARG A 106 12.83 7.03 0.09
C ARG A 106 11.60 7.91 0.20
N SER A 107 10.45 7.33 -0.09
CA SER A 107 9.15 7.98 0.02
C SER A 107 8.54 7.65 1.37
N TYR A 108 8.12 8.67 2.10
CA TYR A 108 7.43 8.54 3.39
C TYR A 108 5.96 8.87 3.20
N GLY A 109 5.09 8.02 3.72
CA GLY A 109 3.66 8.15 3.49
C GLY A 109 2.80 7.93 4.72
N ASN A 110 1.67 8.63 4.71
CA ASN A 110 0.52 8.33 5.54
C ASN A 110 -0.65 8.00 4.64
N GLU A 111 -1.35 6.91 4.94
CA GLU A 111 -2.59 6.59 4.27
C GLU A 111 -3.69 6.19 5.24
N ASN A 112 -4.91 6.62 4.92
CA ASN A 112 -6.12 6.32 5.67
C ASN A 112 -7.05 5.52 4.78
N TRP A 113 -7.46 4.37 5.30
CA TRP A 113 -8.28 3.39 4.61
C TRP A 113 -9.65 3.31 5.25
N GLU A 114 -10.68 3.17 4.43
CA GLU A 114 -12.00 2.75 4.87
C GLU A 114 -12.47 1.55 4.05
N PHE A 115 -13.00 0.55 4.74
CA PHE A 115 -13.42 -0.73 4.15
C PHE A 115 -14.94 -0.90 4.20
N ASN A 116 -15.48 -1.60 3.19
CA ASN A 116 -16.85 -2.10 3.22
C ASN A 116 -16.95 -3.42 4.03
N GLU A 117 -18.16 -3.95 4.18
CA GLU A 117 -18.43 -5.17 4.95
C GLU A 117 -17.74 -6.42 4.38
N ASP A 118 -17.51 -6.45 3.05
CA ASP A 118 -16.76 -7.52 2.37
C ASP A 118 -15.24 -7.40 2.57
N GLY A 119 -14.76 -6.38 3.28
CA GLY A 119 -13.34 -6.15 3.53
C GLY A 119 -12.58 -5.57 2.34
N LEU A 120 -13.29 -5.06 1.31
CA LEU A 120 -12.70 -4.31 0.20
C LEU A 120 -12.58 -2.84 0.58
N MET A 121 -11.50 -2.19 0.16
CA MET A 121 -11.27 -0.78 0.48
C MET A 121 -12.12 0.13 -0.41
N ALA A 122 -13.09 0.81 0.20
CA ALA A 122 -13.98 1.74 -0.48
C ALA A 122 -13.34 3.13 -0.64
N ARG A 123 -12.52 3.55 0.34
CA ARG A 123 -11.83 4.85 0.30
C ARG A 123 -10.36 4.73 0.67
N ARG A 124 -9.50 5.41 -0.10
CA ARG A 124 -8.06 5.49 0.13
C ARG A 124 -7.54 6.91 0.03
N PHE A 125 -7.12 7.50 1.14
CA PHE A 125 -6.49 8.81 1.15
C PHE A 125 -5.02 8.67 1.50
N ALA A 126 -4.12 8.96 0.55
CA ALA A 126 -2.69 8.79 0.72
C ALA A 126 -1.93 10.10 0.45
N CYS A 127 -1.13 10.52 1.42
CA CYS A 127 -0.17 11.61 1.30
C CYS A 127 1.24 11.02 1.34
N ILE A 128 2.10 11.48 0.44
CA ILE A 128 3.46 10.91 0.26
C ILE A 128 4.42 12.05 -0.07
N ASN A 129 5.57 12.04 0.57
CA ASN A 129 6.69 12.95 0.32
C ASN A 129 7.93 12.14 -0.03
N ASP A 130 8.65 12.57 -1.06
CA ASP A 130 9.85 11.88 -1.54
C ASP A 130 11.10 12.59 -1.04
N MET A 131 12.04 11.81 -0.50
CA MET A 131 13.36 12.28 -0.10
C MET A 131 14.39 11.59 -0.99
N PRO A 132 15.19 12.34 -1.77
CA PRO A 132 16.34 11.78 -2.48
C PRO A 132 17.31 11.15 -1.48
N ILE A 133 17.86 9.98 -1.83
CA ILE A 133 18.86 9.27 -1.03
C ILE A 133 19.98 8.76 -1.93
N LYS A 134 21.16 8.44 -1.36
CA LYS A 134 22.16 7.67 -2.11
C LYS A 134 21.75 6.20 -2.09
N GLU A 135 22.20 5.44 -3.08
CA GLU A 135 21.99 3.98 -3.10
C GLU A 135 22.53 3.30 -1.82
N ALA A 136 23.69 3.76 -1.32
CA ALA A 136 24.28 3.26 -0.08
C ALA A 136 23.45 3.53 1.18
N ASP A 137 22.51 4.49 1.13
CA ASP A 137 21.64 4.84 2.25
C ASP A 137 20.35 4.01 2.28
N ARG A 138 20.16 3.10 1.32
CA ARG A 138 19.01 2.18 1.27
C ARG A 138 18.97 1.30 2.51
N LYS A 139 17.76 1.06 3.01
CA LYS A 139 17.48 0.19 4.17
C LYS A 139 16.71 -1.06 3.78
N PHE A 140 16.07 -1.09 2.62
CA PHE A 140 15.17 -2.17 2.23
C PHE A 140 15.89 -3.16 1.31
N HIS A 141 16.37 -4.25 1.92
CA HIS A 141 17.20 -5.25 1.26
C HIS A 141 16.58 -6.64 1.36
N TRP A 142 15.73 -6.96 0.38
CA TRP A 142 15.23 -8.32 0.15
C TRP A 142 14.98 -8.54 -1.35
N PRO A 143 14.87 -9.79 -1.82
CA PRO A 143 14.45 -10.09 -3.19
C PRO A 143 13.11 -9.43 -3.51
N LEU A 144 12.98 -8.85 -4.69
CA LEU A 144 11.77 -8.12 -5.10
C LEU A 144 10.49 -8.95 -4.93
N GLY A 145 9.59 -8.51 -4.05
CA GLY A 145 8.38 -9.23 -3.67
C GLY A 145 8.05 -9.02 -2.20
N ARG A 146 7.25 -9.95 -1.63
CA ARG A 146 6.86 -9.94 -0.22
C ARG A 146 8.08 -9.74 0.69
N ARG A 147 8.00 -8.78 1.61
CA ARG A 147 9.05 -8.57 2.62
C ARG A 147 9.14 -9.81 3.53
N PRO A 148 10.34 -10.38 3.78
CA PRO A 148 10.53 -11.51 4.70
C PRO A 148 9.94 -11.26 6.08
N ASP A 149 9.52 -12.31 6.78
CA ASP A 149 8.88 -12.19 8.10
C ASP A 149 9.85 -11.76 9.21
N ASP A 150 11.13 -12.03 9.03
CA ASP A 150 12.23 -11.65 9.92
C ASP A 150 12.87 -10.30 9.56
N HIS A 151 12.48 -9.68 8.44
CA HIS A 151 12.97 -8.34 8.10
C HIS A 151 12.36 -7.30 9.05
N PRO A 152 13.15 -6.39 9.63
CA PRO A 152 12.66 -5.37 10.57
C PRO A 152 11.52 -4.52 9.99
N GLY A 153 10.60 -4.10 10.87
CA GLY A 153 9.50 -3.21 10.55
C GLY A 153 9.93 -1.74 10.42
N LEU A 154 8.95 -0.84 10.24
CA LEU A 154 9.23 0.59 10.06
C LEU A 154 9.84 1.19 11.33
N SER A 155 9.23 0.90 12.48
CA SER A 155 9.71 1.36 13.79
C SER A 155 11.09 0.80 14.14
N ASP A 156 11.37 -0.47 13.83
CA ASP A 156 12.65 -1.12 14.12
C ASP A 156 13.81 -0.54 13.29
N LEU A 157 13.51 0.04 12.12
CA LEU A 157 14.48 0.73 11.27
C LEU A 157 14.72 2.19 11.65
N GLY A 158 14.01 2.70 12.68
CA GLY A 158 14.08 4.09 13.11
C GLY A 158 13.64 5.07 12.02
N LEU A 159 12.57 4.73 11.29
CA LEU A 159 11.98 5.53 10.21
C LEU A 159 10.60 6.09 10.58
#